data_AF-A0A6N9UVC7-F1
#
_entry.id   AF-A0A6N9UVC7-F1
#
_cell.length_a   1.000
_cell.length_b   1.000
_cell.length_c   1.000
_cell.angle_alpha   90.00
_cell.angle_beta   90.00
_cell.angle_gamma   90.00
#
_symmetry.space_group_name_H-M   'P 1'
#
loop_
_entity.id
_entity.type
_entity.pdbx_description
1 polymer ?
#
loop_
_entity_poly.entity_id
_entity_poly.type
_entity_poly.pdbx_seq_one_letter_code
_entity_poly.pdbx_strand_id
1 'polypeptide(L)'
;VAAVDAHDLAFGTSRWSSKLIHGGLRYLASAQLDVAHESAVERGVLMERTAPHLVRAQPFVLPLTPLVSRGHGALAWAGFRAG
;
A
#
# COMPACT_ATOMS: atom_id res chain seq x y z
N VAL A 1 6.15 7.46 29.18
CA VAL A 1 5.99 8.31 27.97
C VAL A 1 4.57 8.88 27.98
N ALA A 2 4.39 10.14 27.59
CA ALA A 2 3.07 10.78 27.43
C ALA A 2 2.93 11.33 26.00
N ALA A 3 1.78 11.11 25.37
CA ALA A 3 1.42 11.65 24.05
C ALA A 3 0.14 12.49 24.19
N VAL A 4 0.09 13.66 23.55
CA VAL A 4 -1.02 14.61 23.63
C VAL A 4 -1.52 14.89 22.22
N ASP A 5 -2.82 14.70 21.98
CA ASP A 5 -3.50 15.13 20.77
C ASP A 5 -4.29 16.42 21.08
N ALA A 6 -4.23 17.41 20.19
CA ALA A 6 -4.89 18.69 20.40
C ALA A 6 -6.43 18.59 20.29
N HIS A 7 -6.96 17.53 19.67
CA HIS A 7 -8.39 17.33 19.48
C HIS A 7 -8.81 15.95 19.99
N ASP A 8 -8.65 14.94 19.15
CA ASP A 8 -9.03 13.55 19.41
C ASP A 8 -8.06 12.64 18.68
N LEU A 9 -7.92 11.40 19.13
CA LEU A 9 -7.00 10.45 18.51
C LEU A 9 -7.31 10.29 17.02
N ALA A 10 -6.26 10.43 16.20
CA ALA A 10 -6.35 10.33 14.74
C ALA A 10 -7.20 11.44 14.06
N PHE A 11 -7.45 12.57 14.72
CA PHE A 11 -8.24 13.69 14.17
C PHE A 11 -7.63 14.30 12.89
N GLY A 12 -6.32 14.18 12.68
CA GLY A 12 -5.67 14.73 11.49
C GLY A 12 -5.87 13.91 10.20
N THR A 13 -4.80 13.83 9.41
CA THR A 13 -4.74 13.06 8.17
C THR A 13 -5.05 11.58 8.35
N SER A 14 -4.78 11.01 9.53
CA SER A 14 -4.99 9.59 9.83
C SER A 14 -6.42 9.10 9.52
N ARG A 15 -7.47 9.84 9.91
CA ARG A 15 -8.87 9.46 9.59
C ARG A 15 -9.28 9.75 8.13
N TRP A 16 -8.57 10.66 7.47
CA TRP A 16 -8.86 11.15 6.11
C TRP A 16 -8.06 10.43 5.02
N SER A 17 -7.50 9.26 5.33
CA SER A 17 -6.86 8.41 4.33
C SER A 17 -7.87 7.69 3.42
N SER A 18 -7.34 7.07 2.35
CA SER A 18 -8.07 6.12 1.50
C SER A 18 -8.52 4.86 2.25
N LYS A 19 -8.06 4.66 3.50
CA LYS A 19 -8.29 3.47 4.33
C LYS A 19 -7.75 2.19 3.68
N LEU A 20 -6.66 2.34 2.93
CA LEU A 20 -5.95 1.26 2.25
C LEU A 20 -4.48 1.32 2.64
N ILE A 21 -3.92 0.17 2.99
CA ILE A 21 -2.47 0.02 3.18
C ILE A 21 -1.91 -0.47 1.85
N HIS A 22 -1.31 0.44 1.09
CA HIS A 22 -0.78 0.19 -0.26
C HIS A 22 0.54 0.93 -0.47
N GLY A 23 1.34 0.53 -1.46
CA GLY A 23 2.58 1.24 -1.80
C GLY A 23 3.53 0.47 -2.71
N GLY A 24 3.50 -0.86 -2.65
CA GLY A 24 4.44 -1.73 -3.37
C GLY A 24 4.58 -1.43 -4.87
N LEU A 25 3.47 -1.44 -5.63
CA LEU A 25 3.54 -1.33 -7.09
C LEU A 25 4.10 0.03 -7.57
N ARG A 26 3.74 1.13 -6.89
CA ARG A 26 4.23 2.47 -7.24
C ARG A 26 5.73 2.59 -6.95
N TYR A 27 6.18 2.08 -5.81
CA TYR A 27 7.59 2.13 -5.42
C TYR A 27 8.45 1.24 -6.33
N LEU A 28 7.95 0.06 -6.69
CA LEU A 28 8.60 -0.81 -7.69
C LEU A 28 8.75 -0.10 -9.05
N ALA A 29 7.72 0.61 -9.52
CA ALA A 29 7.78 1.37 -10.78
C ALA A 29 8.82 2.51 -10.76
N SER A 30 9.19 3.01 -9.58
CA SER A 30 10.23 4.02 -9.38
C SER A 30 11.53 3.43 -8.81
N ALA A 31 11.73 2.11 -8.91
CA ALA A 31 12.91 1.38 -8.45
C ALA A 31 13.28 1.55 -6.95
N GLN A 32 12.31 1.91 -6.11
CA GLN A 32 12.45 1.98 -4.65
C GLN A 32 12.14 0.60 -4.04
N LEU A 33 13.07 -0.34 -4.21
CA LEU A 33 12.87 -1.75 -3.86
C LEU A 33 12.83 -2.00 -2.35
N ASP A 34 13.65 -1.28 -1.61
CA ASP A 34 13.71 -1.30 -0.14
C ASP A 34 12.37 -0.88 0.48
N VAL A 35 11.82 0.25 0.04
CA VAL A 35 10.53 0.77 0.52
C VAL A 35 9.39 -0.16 0.12
N ALA A 36 9.43 -0.72 -1.10
CA ALA A 36 8.44 -1.68 -1.56
C ALA A 36 8.44 -2.95 -0.71
N HIS A 37 9.62 -3.47 -0.38
CA HIS A 37 9.80 -4.65 0.46
C HIS A 37 9.33 -4.41 1.89
N GLU A 38 9.78 -3.32 2.54
CA GLU A 38 9.35 -2.96 3.89
C GLU A 38 7.82 -2.78 3.95
N SER A 39 7.24 -2.08 2.98
CA SER A 39 5.78 -1.91 2.87
C SER A 39 5.03 -3.24 2.71
N ALA A 40 5.63 -4.25 2.07
CA ALA A 40 5.02 -5.57 1.93
C ALA A 40 5.08 -6.36 3.24
N VAL A 41 6.24 -6.35 3.91
CA VAL A 41 6.45 -7.03 5.19
C VAL A 41 5.52 -6.47 6.26
N GLU A 42 5.46 -5.15 6.43
CA GLU A 42 4.63 -4.51 7.48
C GLU A 42 3.13 -4.73 7.24
N ARG A 43 2.68 -4.80 5.98
CA ARG A 43 1.30 -5.22 5.67
C ARG A 43 1.00 -6.62 6.17
N GLY A 44 1.92 -7.56 5.96
CA GLY A 44 1.82 -8.92 6.48
C GLY A 44 1.72 -8.93 8.01
N VAL A 45 2.61 -8.20 8.69
CA VAL A 45 2.60 -8.07 10.16
C VAL A 45 1.27 -7.52 10.67
N LEU A 46 0.72 -6.48 10.03
CA LEU A 46 -0.57 -5.89 10.40
C LEU A 46 -1.73 -6.88 10.20
N MET A 47 -1.74 -7.60 9.08
CA MET A 47 -2.78 -8.57 8.74
C MET A 47 -2.74 -9.84 9.60
N GLU A 48 -1.54 -10.29 9.98
CA GLU A 48 -1.36 -11.60 10.62
C GLU A 48 -1.22 -11.51 12.15
N ARG A 49 -0.66 -10.41 12.67
CA ARG A 49 -0.29 -10.31 14.09
C ARG A 49 -0.88 -9.11 14.81
N THR A 50 -0.66 -7.89 14.30
CA THR A 50 -0.93 -6.67 15.07
C THR A 50 -2.41 -6.30 15.07
N ALA A 51 -3.07 -6.33 13.90
CA ALA A 51 -4.45 -5.89 13.75
C ALA A 51 -5.26 -6.77 12.79
N PRO A 52 -5.26 -8.12 12.97
CA PRO A 52 -5.97 -9.04 12.07
C PRO A 52 -7.50 -8.81 12.04
N HIS A 53 -8.04 -8.14 13.06
CA HIS A 53 -9.46 -7.78 13.15
C HIS A 53 -9.82 -6.50 12.38
N LEU A 54 -8.82 -5.68 11.98
CA LEU A 54 -9.02 -4.43 11.24
C LEU A 54 -8.50 -4.50 9.81
N VAL A 55 -7.47 -5.31 9.54
CA VAL A 55 -6.79 -5.35 8.24
C VAL A 55 -7.07 -6.68 7.54
N ARG A 56 -7.48 -6.61 6.28
CA ARG A 56 -7.75 -7.78 5.42
C ARG A 56 -7.19 -7.56 4.02
N ALA A 57 -6.92 -8.66 3.32
CA ALA A 57 -6.52 -8.61 1.92
C ALA A 57 -7.65 -8.00 1.07
N GLN A 58 -7.30 -7.03 0.23
CA GLN A 58 -8.21 -6.38 -0.72
C GLN A 58 -7.63 -6.52 -2.13
N PRO A 59 -8.26 -7.28 -3.04
CA PRO A 59 -7.84 -7.33 -4.43
C PRO A 59 -8.01 -5.97 -5.12
N PHE A 60 -7.08 -5.64 -6.02
CA PHE A 60 -7.12 -4.44 -6.86
C PHE A 60 -7.17 -4.82 -8.34
N VAL A 61 -7.90 -4.03 -9.13
CA VAL A 61 -7.93 -4.13 -10.59
C VAL A 61 -7.19 -2.93 -11.18
N LEU A 62 -6.19 -3.21 -12.00
CA LEU A 62 -5.50 -2.18 -12.79
C LEU A 62 -5.99 -2.24 -14.24
N PRO A 63 -6.80 -1.28 -14.70
CA PRO A 63 -7.29 -1.28 -16.08
C PRO A 63 -6.18 -0.88 -17.06
N LEU A 64 -5.82 -1.78 -17.97
CA LEU A 64 -4.93 -1.50 -19.10
C LEU A 64 -5.74 -0.92 -20.26
N THR A 65 -5.96 0.39 -20.23
CA THR A 65 -6.68 1.11 -21.29
C THR A 65 -5.75 1.42 -22.47
N PRO A 66 -6.28 1.83 -23.64
CA PRO A 66 -5.44 2.28 -24.77
C PRO A 66 -4.50 3.46 -24.45
N LEU A 67 -4.75 4.19 -23.35
CA LEU A 67 -3.89 5.28 -22.88
C LEU A 67 -2.64 4.77 -22.14
N VAL A 68 -2.63 3.51 -21.71
CA VAL A 68 -1.48 2.90 -21.04
C VAL A 68 -0.53 2.36 -22.10
N SER A 69 0.71 2.85 -22.13
CA SER A 69 1.71 2.35 -23.06
C SER A 69 2.00 0.86 -22.78
N ARG A 70 2.33 0.11 -23.83
CA ARG A 70 2.67 -1.33 -23.71
C ARG A 70 3.81 -1.58 -22.71
N GLY A 71 4.79 -0.68 -22.66
CA GLY A 71 5.91 -0.75 -21.71
C GLY A 71 5.45 -0.59 -20.26
N HIS A 72 4.62 0.41 -19.96
CA HIS A 72 4.06 0.59 -18.61
C HIS A 72 3.13 -0.57 -18.23
N GLY A 73 2.33 -1.07 -19.17
CA GLY A 73 1.48 -2.23 -18.93
C GLY A 73 2.28 -3.50 -18.60
N ALA A 74 3.38 -3.75 -19.32
CA ALA A 74 4.28 -4.86 -19.04
C ALA A 74 4.97 -4.73 -17.68
N LEU A 75 5.46 -3.54 -17.32
CA LEU A 75 6.06 -3.28 -16.01
C LEU A 75 5.07 -3.48 -14.87
N ALA A 76 3.84 -2.99 -15.01
CA ALA A 76 2.80 -3.21 -14.02
C ALA A 76 2.49 -4.72 -13.83
N TRP A 77 2.39 -5.47 -14.93
CA TRP A 77 2.19 -6.93 -14.89
C TRP A 77 3.35 -7.68 -14.23
N ALA A 78 4.59 -7.30 -14.53
CA ALA A 78 5.76 -7.86 -13.88
C ALA A 78 5.74 -7.60 -12.38
N GLY A 79 5.41 -6.37 -11.96
CA GLY A 79 5.24 -6.01 -10.55
C GLY A 79 4.15 -6.82 -9.85
N PHE A 80 3.01 -7.04 -10.50
CA PHE A 80 1.92 -7.89 -9.97
C PHE A 80 2.30 -9.37 -9.82
N ARG A 81 3.22 -9.90 -10.63
CA ARG A 81 3.68 -11.28 -10.51
C ARG A 81 4.81 -11.46 -9.50
N ALA A 82 5.55 -10.40 -9.22
CA ALA A 82 6.68 -10.42 -8.31
C ALA A 82 6.29 -10.17 -6.84
N GLY A 83 5.21 -9.42 -6.60
CA GLY A 83 4.63 -9.20 -5.26
C GLY A 83 3.49 -10.16 -4.95
#